data_AF-A0A6L5XW74-F1
#
_entry.id   AF-A0A6L5XW74-F1
#
_cell.length_a   1.000
_cell.length_b   1.000
_cell.length_c   1.000
_cell.angle_alpha   90.00
_cell.angle_beta   90.00
_cell.angle_gamma   90.00
#
_symmetry.space_group_name_H-M   'P 1'
#
loop_
_entity.id
_entity.type
_entity.pdbx_description
1 polymer ?
#
loop_
_entity_poly.entity_id
_entity_poly.type
_entity_poly.pdbx_seq_one_letter_code
_entity_poly.pdbx_strand_id
1 'polypeptide(L)'
;MLDISLVVIGFIIVAISYFISEKIEKGQNSASLSDRSGQIHELWSEKDEEKVRSQVENVTAEKMNEIIDQTDEELSTISNEKIMAMDEFSNQLLEKIETNHKEVVFLYNMLNTKQDEIKKMVTEADKSKAALEDLMRLSQEKTQKSYTGIDMLQKIAKEGKEKVYEKLEKSEVTADSELFDKVHAKKKPLKEPKTDFENEETMEIQTRLEDEIEESREVIPDTKKEKESDLKENVLNLYQEGKSILEISKLLHIGQGEVKLIIDLYQGVTI
;
A
#
# COMPACT_ATOMS: atom_id res chain seq x y z
N MET A 1 90.06 -12.02 -74.67
CA MET A 1 90.15 -13.36 -74.06
C MET A 1 89.44 -13.44 -72.72
N LEU A 2 89.66 -12.49 -71.80
CA LEU A 2 88.98 -12.48 -70.48
C LEU A 2 87.45 -12.30 -70.57
N ASP A 3 86.95 -11.42 -71.44
CA ASP A 3 85.50 -11.17 -71.55
C ASP A 3 84.71 -12.40 -72.05
N ILE A 4 85.30 -13.14 -72.99
CA ILE A 4 84.73 -14.39 -73.50
C ILE A 4 84.78 -15.49 -72.43
N SER A 5 85.83 -15.54 -71.60
CA SER A 5 85.92 -16.48 -70.48
C SER A 5 84.83 -16.22 -69.42
N LEU A 6 84.46 -14.95 -69.19
CA LEU A 6 83.44 -14.58 -68.21
C LEU A 6 82.03 -14.99 -68.66
N VAL A 7 81.73 -14.83 -69.95
CA VAL A 7 80.44 -15.22 -70.54
C VAL A 7 80.23 -16.74 -70.47
N VAL A 8 81.27 -17.52 -70.76
CA VAL A 8 81.21 -18.99 -70.69
C VAL A 8 81.01 -19.48 -69.26
N ILE A 9 81.68 -18.87 -68.28
CA ILE A 9 81.50 -19.19 -66.86
C ILE A 9 80.08 -18.82 -66.38
N GLY A 10 79.54 -17.68 -66.83
CA GLY A 10 78.16 -17.29 -66.54
C GLY A 10 77.14 -18.30 -67.08
N PHE A 11 77.33 -18.79 -68.31
CA PHE A 11 76.45 -19.79 -68.91
C PHE A 11 76.49 -21.13 -68.14
N ILE A 12 77.69 -21.54 -67.69
CA ILE A 12 77.86 -22.75 -66.88
C ILE A 12 77.17 -22.60 -65.51
N ILE A 13 77.25 -21.44 -64.85
CA ILE A 13 76.58 -21.19 -63.56
C ILE A 13 75.06 -21.23 -63.72
N VAL A 14 74.51 -20.66 -64.80
CA VAL A 14 73.07 -20.70 -65.10
C VAL A 14 72.61 -22.13 -65.39
N ALA A 15 73.38 -22.89 -66.18
CA ALA A 15 73.08 -24.30 -66.47
C ALA A 15 73.11 -25.19 -65.21
N ILE A 16 74.10 -24.98 -64.34
CA ILE A 16 74.18 -25.67 -63.04
C ILE A 16 73.01 -25.25 -62.14
N SER A 17 72.64 -23.98 -62.11
CA SER A 17 71.49 -23.48 -61.31
C SER A 17 70.16 -24.06 -61.77
N TYR A 18 70.00 -24.28 -63.08
CA TYR A 18 68.82 -24.95 -63.63
C TYR A 18 68.80 -26.43 -63.27
N PHE A 19 69.95 -27.11 -63.38
CA PHE A 19 70.06 -28.53 -63.03
C PHE A 19 69.90 -28.76 -61.52
N ILE A 20 70.36 -27.83 -60.68
CA ILE A 20 70.17 -27.87 -59.24
C ILE A 20 68.73 -27.52 -58.85
N SER A 21 68.07 -26.56 -59.51
CA SER A 21 66.65 -26.30 -59.28
C SER A 21 65.82 -27.51 -59.67
N GLU A 22 66.05 -28.12 -60.84
CA GLU A 22 65.33 -29.32 -61.27
C GLU A 22 65.61 -30.53 -60.36
N LYS A 23 66.86 -30.70 -59.88
CA LYS A 23 67.23 -31.79 -58.96
C LYS A 23 66.75 -31.56 -57.52
N ILE A 24 66.65 -30.31 -57.05
CA ILE A 24 66.10 -29.97 -55.74
C ILE A 24 64.56 -30.07 -55.77
N GLU A 25 63.92 -29.69 -56.89
CA GLU A 25 62.48 -29.81 -57.11
C GLU A 25 62.04 -31.30 -57.19
N LYS A 26 62.85 -32.15 -57.83
CA LYS A 26 62.62 -33.62 -57.87
C LYS A 26 63.19 -34.38 -56.66
N GLY A 27 64.11 -33.80 -55.89
CA GLY A 27 64.92 -34.54 -54.92
C GLY A 27 64.82 -34.12 -53.44
N GLN A 28 64.24 -32.96 -53.11
CA GLN A 28 64.15 -32.51 -51.71
C GLN A 28 62.76 -32.13 -51.21
N ASN A 29 61.78 -31.87 -52.08
CA ASN A 29 60.46 -31.38 -51.63
C ASN A 29 59.24 -32.22 -52.07
N SER A 30 59.41 -33.30 -52.85
CA SER A 30 58.26 -34.03 -53.43
C SER A 30 58.17 -35.52 -53.06
N ALA A 31 59.17 -36.10 -52.38
CA ALA A 31 59.17 -37.53 -52.02
C ALA A 31 59.05 -37.82 -50.50
N SER A 32 59.31 -36.87 -49.61
CA SER A 32 59.18 -37.07 -48.15
C SER A 32 58.01 -36.29 -47.51
N LEU A 33 57.44 -35.32 -48.24
CA LEU A 33 56.28 -34.53 -47.81
C LEU A 33 54.95 -35.13 -48.31
N SER A 34 54.96 -35.83 -49.44
CA SER A 34 53.77 -36.51 -50.01
C SER A 34 53.50 -37.86 -49.34
N ASP A 35 54.53 -38.62 -49.00
CA ASP A 35 54.39 -39.93 -48.33
C ASP A 35 54.00 -39.76 -46.84
N ARG A 36 54.49 -38.70 -46.20
CA ARG A 36 54.13 -38.38 -44.80
C ARG A 36 52.74 -37.75 -44.69
N SER A 37 52.28 -37.01 -45.70
CA SER A 37 50.91 -36.45 -45.72
C SER A 37 49.84 -37.50 -46.05
N GLY A 38 50.16 -38.51 -46.88
CA GLY A 38 49.32 -39.68 -47.08
C GLY A 38 49.11 -40.48 -45.79
N GLN A 39 50.18 -40.71 -45.03
CA GLN A 39 50.10 -41.40 -43.73
C GLN A 39 49.40 -40.55 -42.65
N ILE A 40 49.52 -39.22 -42.68
CA ILE A 40 48.80 -38.34 -41.73
C ILE A 40 47.29 -38.35 -41.99
N HIS A 41 46.85 -38.43 -43.25
CA HIS A 41 45.43 -38.51 -43.59
C HIS A 41 44.85 -39.92 -43.35
N GLU A 42 45.68 -40.96 -43.32
CA GLU A 42 45.28 -42.32 -42.96
C GLU A 42 45.32 -42.57 -41.43
N LEU A 43 46.04 -41.71 -40.69
CA LEU A 43 46.07 -41.68 -39.22
C LEU A 43 44.87 -40.92 -38.61
N TRP A 44 44.19 -40.05 -39.35
CA TRP A 44 42.85 -39.58 -38.99
C TRP A 44 41.82 -40.62 -39.45
N SER A 45 41.79 -41.73 -38.73
CA SER A 45 40.84 -42.82 -38.96
C SER A 45 39.45 -42.44 -38.45
N GLU A 46 38.40 -43.02 -39.03
CA GLU A 46 37.00 -42.99 -38.54
C GLU A 46 36.93 -43.28 -37.02
N LYS A 47 37.85 -44.10 -36.52
CA LYS A 47 38.02 -44.43 -35.10
C LYS A 47 38.43 -43.25 -34.21
N ASP A 48 39.20 -42.30 -34.71
CA ASP A 48 39.61 -41.12 -33.95
C ASP A 48 38.52 -40.03 -34.01
N GLU A 49 37.75 -39.97 -35.10
CA GLU A 49 36.52 -39.16 -35.14
C GLU A 49 35.48 -39.69 -34.13
N GLU A 50 35.30 -41.01 -34.04
CA GLU A 50 34.39 -41.65 -33.07
C GLU A 50 34.82 -41.39 -31.62
N LYS A 51 36.12 -41.45 -31.31
CA LYS A 51 36.64 -41.09 -29.98
C LYS A 51 36.43 -39.63 -29.64
N VAL A 52 36.67 -38.72 -30.59
CA VAL A 52 36.43 -37.28 -30.37
C VAL A 52 34.93 -37.04 -30.14
N ARG A 53 34.06 -37.67 -30.92
CA ARG A 53 32.60 -37.61 -30.71
C ARG A 53 32.21 -38.13 -29.33
N SER A 54 32.73 -39.29 -28.91
CA SER A 54 32.46 -39.85 -27.59
C SER A 54 32.99 -38.97 -26.45
N GLN A 55 34.17 -38.36 -26.59
CA GLN A 55 34.68 -37.42 -25.59
C GLN A 55 33.82 -36.16 -25.51
N VAL A 56 33.39 -35.62 -26.65
CA VAL A 56 32.47 -34.47 -26.69
C VAL A 56 31.14 -34.84 -26.05
N GLU A 57 30.57 -36.01 -26.36
CA GLU A 57 29.34 -36.50 -25.73
C GLU A 57 29.50 -36.69 -24.22
N ASN A 58 30.59 -37.29 -23.76
CA ASN A 58 30.84 -37.51 -22.34
C ASN A 58 31.02 -36.18 -21.59
N VAL A 59 31.82 -35.25 -22.11
CA VAL A 59 32.00 -33.92 -21.51
C VAL A 59 30.70 -33.14 -21.52
N THR A 60 29.92 -33.23 -22.60
CA THR A 60 28.60 -32.57 -22.68
C THR A 60 27.62 -33.16 -21.69
N ALA A 61 27.58 -34.49 -21.55
CA ALA A 61 26.71 -35.17 -20.59
C ALA A 61 27.11 -34.86 -19.14
N GLU A 62 28.42 -34.82 -18.84
CA GLU A 62 28.93 -34.43 -17.52
C GLU A 62 28.54 -32.99 -17.18
N LYS A 63 28.76 -32.05 -18.12
CA LYS A 63 28.37 -30.64 -17.93
C LYS A 63 26.86 -30.46 -17.85
N MET A 64 26.09 -31.25 -18.58
CA MET A 64 24.62 -31.22 -18.52
C MET A 64 24.14 -31.65 -17.13
N ASN A 65 24.69 -32.72 -16.57
CA ASN A 65 24.35 -33.15 -15.22
C ASN A 65 24.77 -32.11 -14.16
N GLU A 66 25.97 -31.53 -14.29
CA GLU A 66 26.43 -30.46 -13.38
C GLU A 66 25.50 -29.25 -13.41
N ILE A 67 25.03 -28.83 -14.60
CA ILE A 67 24.07 -27.73 -14.73
C ILE A 67 22.71 -28.11 -14.13
N ILE A 68 22.24 -29.36 -14.30
CA ILE A 68 20.99 -29.81 -13.69
C ILE A 68 21.10 -29.75 -12.17
N ASP A 69 22.19 -30.26 -11.60
CA ASP A 69 22.41 -30.24 -10.14
C ASP A 69 22.46 -28.80 -9.60
N GLN A 70 23.19 -27.91 -10.28
CA GLN A 70 23.23 -26.48 -9.94
C GLN A 70 21.85 -25.82 -10.09
N THR A 71 21.12 -26.15 -11.14
CA THR A 71 19.77 -25.61 -11.37
C THR A 71 18.81 -26.07 -10.28
N ASP A 72 18.88 -27.34 -9.86
CA ASP A 72 18.04 -27.87 -8.78
C ASP A 72 18.37 -27.22 -7.44
N GLU A 73 19.65 -26.94 -7.15
CA GLU A 73 20.08 -26.23 -5.95
C GLU A 73 19.61 -24.76 -5.97
N GLU A 74 19.81 -24.05 -7.07
CA GLU A 74 19.33 -22.66 -7.23
C GLU A 74 17.80 -22.59 -7.17
N LEU A 75 17.11 -23.52 -7.83
CA LEU A 75 15.64 -23.59 -7.83
C LEU A 75 15.11 -23.88 -6.43
N SER A 76 15.73 -24.80 -5.69
CA SER A 76 15.39 -25.08 -4.29
C SER A 76 15.58 -23.83 -3.43
N THR A 77 16.70 -23.12 -3.60
CA THR A 77 17.00 -21.89 -2.86
C THR A 77 15.98 -20.80 -3.14
N ILE A 78 15.70 -20.51 -4.42
CA ILE A 78 14.71 -19.52 -4.84
C ILE A 78 13.30 -19.91 -4.39
N SER A 79 12.94 -21.19 -4.49
CA SER A 79 11.65 -21.70 -4.03
C SER A 79 11.47 -21.48 -2.52
N ASN A 80 12.50 -21.79 -1.72
CA ASN A 80 12.46 -21.58 -0.28
C ASN A 80 12.35 -20.09 0.06
N GLU A 81 13.12 -19.22 -0.59
CA GLU A 81 13.02 -17.77 -0.42
C GLU A 81 11.62 -17.27 -0.80
N LYS A 82 11.03 -17.78 -1.89
CA LYS A 82 9.69 -17.41 -2.35
C LYS A 82 8.61 -17.86 -1.37
N ILE A 83 8.76 -19.06 -0.80
CA ILE A 83 7.86 -19.56 0.25
C ILE A 83 7.96 -18.67 1.49
N MET A 84 9.16 -18.30 1.91
CA MET A 84 9.35 -17.38 3.04
C MET A 84 8.70 -16.01 2.78
N ALA A 85 8.96 -15.41 1.61
CA ALA A 85 8.37 -14.12 1.25
C ALA A 85 6.84 -14.20 1.11
N MET A 86 6.30 -15.30 0.58
CA MET A 86 4.85 -15.52 0.55
C MET A 86 4.26 -15.70 1.94
N ASP A 87 4.93 -16.43 2.83
CA ASP A 87 4.48 -16.63 4.21
C ASP A 87 4.45 -15.30 4.96
N GLU A 88 5.52 -14.49 4.85
CA GLU A 88 5.56 -13.16 5.44
C GLU A 88 4.46 -12.24 4.89
N PHE A 89 4.28 -12.21 3.56
CA PHE A 89 3.20 -11.43 2.95
C PHE A 89 1.80 -11.93 3.36
N SER A 90 1.61 -13.25 3.43
CA SER A 90 0.36 -13.86 3.88
C SER A 90 0.05 -13.48 5.32
N ASN A 91 1.04 -13.54 6.21
CA ASN A 91 0.88 -13.14 7.61
C ASN A 91 0.52 -11.65 7.74
N GLN A 92 1.18 -10.76 6.99
CA GLN A 92 0.82 -9.34 6.95
C GLN A 92 -0.60 -9.10 6.43
N LEU A 93 -1.05 -9.85 5.42
CA LEU A 93 -2.43 -9.76 4.94
C LEU A 93 -3.43 -10.28 5.96
N LEU A 94 -3.14 -11.42 6.60
CA LEU A 94 -3.99 -12.01 7.63
C LEU A 94 -4.14 -11.07 8.83
N GLU A 95 -3.06 -10.43 9.27
CA GLU A 95 -3.09 -9.44 10.35
C GLU A 95 -3.94 -8.21 9.98
N LYS A 96 -3.83 -7.71 8.74
CA LYS A 96 -4.69 -6.62 8.25
C LYS A 96 -6.14 -7.04 8.15
N ILE A 97 -6.43 -8.26 7.70
CA ILE A 97 -7.79 -8.81 7.65
C ILE A 97 -8.35 -8.92 9.07
N GLU A 98 -7.56 -9.40 10.02
CA GLU A 98 -7.97 -9.51 11.42
C GLU A 98 -8.25 -8.13 12.02
N THR A 99 -7.37 -7.16 11.78
CA THR A 99 -7.53 -5.78 12.26
C THR A 99 -8.79 -5.14 11.66
N ASN A 100 -8.98 -5.27 10.35
CA ASN A 100 -10.18 -4.76 9.69
C ASN A 100 -11.44 -5.47 10.20
N HIS A 101 -11.39 -6.79 10.41
CA HIS A 101 -12.51 -7.53 10.97
C HIS A 101 -12.87 -7.05 12.39
N LYS A 102 -11.87 -6.83 13.25
CA LYS A 102 -12.06 -6.24 14.58
C LYS A 102 -12.69 -4.86 14.49
N GLU A 103 -12.21 -4.01 13.58
CA GLU A 103 -12.77 -2.67 13.37
C GLU A 103 -14.22 -2.73 12.89
N VAL A 104 -14.55 -3.61 11.94
CA VAL A 104 -15.92 -3.79 11.44
C VAL A 104 -16.86 -4.29 12.54
N VAL A 105 -16.43 -5.26 13.34
CA VAL A 105 -17.20 -5.76 14.49
C VAL A 105 -17.37 -4.66 15.54
N PHE A 106 -16.33 -3.87 15.79
CA PHE A 106 -16.39 -2.72 16.68
C PHE A 106 -17.40 -1.68 16.19
N LEU A 107 -17.36 -1.30 14.91
CA LEU A 107 -18.30 -0.38 14.30
C LEU A 107 -19.74 -0.91 14.37
N TYR A 108 -19.93 -2.22 14.14
CA TYR A 108 -21.24 -2.86 14.32
C TYR A 108 -21.74 -2.76 15.77
N ASN A 109 -20.87 -3.04 16.74
CA ASN A 109 -21.22 -2.93 18.16
C ASN A 109 -21.50 -1.49 18.57
N MET A 110 -20.69 -0.52 18.11
CA MET A 110 -20.89 0.91 18.39
C MET A 110 -22.18 1.41 17.75
N LEU A 111 -22.47 1.00 16.51
CA LEU A 111 -23.70 1.37 15.82
C LEU A 111 -24.93 0.85 16.58
N ASN A 112 -24.90 -0.40 17.06
CA ASN A 112 -25.97 -0.94 17.89
C ASN A 112 -26.11 -0.18 19.22
N THR A 113 -24.99 0.10 19.90
CA THR A 113 -25.01 0.89 21.13
C THR A 113 -25.58 2.30 20.90
N LYS A 114 -25.16 2.97 19.82
CA LYS A 114 -25.66 4.30 19.43
C LYS A 114 -27.13 4.26 19.05
N GLN A 115 -27.57 3.22 18.36
CA GLN A 115 -28.99 3.01 18.06
C GLN A 115 -29.79 2.88 19.36
N ASP A 116 -29.29 2.14 20.35
CA ASP A 116 -29.96 1.97 21.64
C ASP A 116 -29.92 3.24 22.50
N GLU A 117 -28.83 4.02 22.46
CA GLU A 117 -28.75 5.36 23.05
C GLU A 117 -29.81 6.30 22.44
N ILE A 118 -29.92 6.32 21.10
CA ILE A 118 -30.91 7.14 20.39
C ILE A 118 -32.33 6.69 20.76
N LYS A 119 -32.60 5.38 20.80
CA LYS A 119 -33.91 4.88 21.26
C LYS A 119 -34.23 5.35 22.67
N LYS A 120 -33.28 5.25 23.61
CA LYS A 120 -33.48 5.73 24.99
C LYS A 120 -33.75 7.23 25.00
N MET A 121 -32.96 8.03 24.30
CA MET A 121 -33.15 9.48 24.21
C MET A 121 -34.50 9.86 23.62
N VAL A 122 -34.95 9.17 22.56
CA VAL A 122 -36.29 9.38 21.98
C VAL A 122 -37.37 9.06 23.02
N THR A 123 -37.27 7.92 23.71
CA THR A 123 -38.27 7.58 24.74
C THR A 123 -38.28 8.54 25.93
N GLU A 124 -37.14 9.12 26.29
CA GLU A 124 -37.05 10.13 27.35
C GLU A 124 -37.59 11.48 26.88
N ALA A 125 -37.31 11.88 25.63
CA ALA A 125 -37.88 13.06 25.01
C ALA A 125 -39.41 12.97 24.91
N ASP A 126 -39.96 11.81 24.55
CA ASP A 126 -41.40 11.57 24.51
C ASP A 126 -42.03 11.69 25.91
N LYS A 127 -41.39 11.10 26.94
CA LYS A 127 -41.83 11.25 28.34
C LYS A 127 -41.77 12.71 28.82
N SER A 128 -40.70 13.42 28.48
CA SER A 128 -40.52 14.84 28.80
C SER A 128 -41.57 15.72 28.13
N LYS A 129 -41.86 15.46 26.85
CA LYS A 129 -42.93 16.14 26.11
C LYS A 129 -44.29 15.88 26.75
N ALA A 130 -44.60 14.64 27.12
CA ALA A 130 -45.84 14.31 27.81
C ALA A 130 -45.96 15.04 29.16
N ALA A 131 -44.88 15.08 29.95
CA ALA A 131 -44.86 15.83 31.21
C ALA A 131 -45.04 17.35 31.01
N LEU A 132 -44.46 17.92 29.94
CA LEU A 132 -44.64 19.31 29.54
C LEU A 132 -46.08 19.61 29.13
N GLU A 133 -46.69 18.72 28.34
CA GLU A 133 -48.10 18.82 27.95
C GLU A 133 -49.03 18.73 29.17
N ASP A 134 -48.74 17.82 30.11
CA ASP A 134 -49.49 17.69 31.37
C ASP A 134 -49.35 18.92 32.28
N LEU A 135 -48.14 19.47 32.40
CA LEU A 135 -47.91 20.73 33.12
C LEU A 135 -48.61 21.91 32.45
N MET A 136 -48.60 21.98 31.11
CA MET A 136 -49.34 22.98 30.36
C MET A 136 -50.84 22.86 30.61
N ARG A 137 -51.41 21.65 30.59
CA ARG A 137 -52.82 21.41 30.95
C ARG A 137 -53.14 21.86 32.38
N LEU A 138 -52.32 21.49 33.36
CA LEU A 138 -52.53 21.90 34.76
C LEU A 138 -52.49 23.43 34.93
N SER A 139 -51.60 24.10 34.19
CA SER A 139 -51.48 25.56 34.21
C SER A 139 -52.67 26.27 33.56
N GLN A 140 -53.21 25.72 32.47
CA GLN A 140 -54.44 26.19 31.83
C GLN A 140 -55.67 25.97 32.73
N GLU A 141 -55.75 24.83 33.42
CA GLU A 141 -56.85 24.54 34.34
C GLU A 141 -56.83 25.47 35.57
N LYS A 142 -55.65 25.77 36.13
CA LYS A 142 -55.51 26.72 37.24
C LYS A 142 -55.76 28.17 36.83
N THR A 143 -55.33 28.59 35.65
CA THR A 143 -55.63 29.93 35.15
C THR A 143 -57.13 30.10 34.89
N GLN A 144 -57.80 29.09 34.35
CA GLN A 144 -59.26 29.12 34.14
C GLN A 144 -60.06 29.22 35.45
N LYS A 145 -59.64 28.50 36.51
CA LYS A 145 -60.26 28.59 37.85
C LYS A 145 -59.94 29.90 38.60
N SER A 146 -58.92 30.66 38.18
CA SER A 146 -58.59 31.97 38.73
C SER A 146 -59.54 33.07 38.23
N TYR A 147 -60.04 32.97 37.00
CA TYR A 147 -60.96 33.95 36.42
C TYR A 147 -62.36 33.98 37.06
N THR A 148 -62.81 32.88 37.69
CA THR A 148 -64.06 32.89 38.46
C THR A 148 -63.95 33.63 39.80
N GLY A 149 -62.73 33.77 40.35
CA GLY A 149 -62.48 34.53 41.57
C GLY A 149 -62.32 36.03 41.34
N ILE A 150 -61.71 36.42 40.21
CA ILE A 150 -61.51 37.83 39.84
C ILE A 150 -62.85 38.50 39.51
N ASP A 151 -63.77 37.80 38.84
CA ASP A 151 -65.09 38.34 38.50
C ASP A 151 -65.97 38.56 39.75
N MET A 152 -65.77 37.73 40.78
CA MET A 152 -66.45 37.88 42.08
C MET A 152 -65.87 39.05 42.89
N LEU A 153 -64.54 39.26 42.87
CA LEU A 153 -63.88 40.41 43.50
C LEU A 153 -64.17 41.74 42.78
N GLN A 154 -64.34 41.73 41.46
CA GLN A 154 -64.65 42.91 40.68
C GLN A 154 -66.08 43.42 40.90
N LYS A 155 -67.01 42.52 41.27
CA LYS A 155 -68.35 42.90 41.76
C LYS A 155 -68.30 43.60 43.12
N ILE A 156 -67.52 43.07 44.07
CA ILE A 156 -67.35 43.65 45.41
C ILE A 156 -66.67 45.03 45.33
N ALA A 157 -65.71 45.20 44.41
CA ALA A 157 -65.02 46.48 44.22
C ALA A 157 -65.89 47.58 43.56
N LYS A 158 -66.98 47.22 42.86
CA LYS A 158 -67.92 48.19 42.27
C LYS A 158 -68.93 48.71 43.31
N GLU A 159 -69.25 47.95 44.33
CA GLU A 159 -70.18 48.35 45.39
C GLU A 159 -69.51 49.21 46.50
N GLY A 160 -68.17 49.23 46.57
CA GLY A 160 -67.43 49.95 47.62
C GLY A 160 -66.97 51.39 47.31
N LYS A 161 -67.25 51.94 46.12
CA LYS A 161 -66.79 53.29 45.71
C LYS A 161 -67.75 54.43 46.12
N GLU A 162 -68.19 54.42 47.36
CA GLU A 162 -68.80 55.59 47.99
C GLU A 162 -68.32 55.73 49.43
N LYS A 163 -67.09 56.29 49.58
CA LYS A 163 -66.65 57.23 50.63
C LYS A 163 -65.12 57.28 50.66
N VAL A 164 -64.50 58.33 50.14
CA VAL A 164 -64.01 59.53 50.86
C VAL A 164 -62.47 59.48 50.96
N TYR A 165 -61.88 60.54 50.40
CA TYR A 165 -60.48 60.95 50.43
C TYR A 165 -59.95 61.16 51.87
N GLU A 166 -58.64 61.00 52.13
CA GLU A 166 -57.73 62.12 52.43
C GLU A 166 -56.25 61.67 52.70
N LYS A 167 -55.30 62.49 52.19
CA LYS A 167 -53.88 62.72 52.55
C LYS A 167 -52.82 61.66 52.19
N LEU A 168 -51.89 61.88 51.22
CA LEU A 168 -50.90 62.95 50.90
C LEU A 168 -49.49 62.66 51.49
N GLU A 169 -48.53 62.49 50.56
CA GLU A 169 -47.11 62.96 50.55
C GLU A 169 -46.12 62.48 51.64
N LYS A 170 -44.80 62.26 51.45
CA LYS A 170 -43.81 62.44 50.34
C LYS A 170 -42.46 61.76 50.75
N SER A 171 -41.52 61.70 49.80
CA SER A 171 -40.03 61.69 49.86
C SER A 171 -39.21 60.43 50.22
N GLU A 172 -38.58 59.88 49.16
CA GLU A 172 -37.14 59.68 48.91
C GLU A 172 -36.17 59.06 49.95
N VAL A 173 -35.60 57.92 49.53
CA VAL A 173 -34.17 57.52 49.40
C VAL A 173 -33.12 58.23 50.29
N THR A 174 -32.37 57.42 51.06
CA THR A 174 -30.89 57.35 50.98
C THR A 174 -30.38 56.01 51.51
N ALA A 175 -29.38 55.49 50.80
CA ALA A 175 -28.57 54.32 51.14
C ALA A 175 -27.49 54.71 52.16
N ASP A 176 -27.03 53.75 52.97
CA ASP A 176 -25.58 53.54 53.07
C ASP A 176 -25.16 52.16 53.59
N SER A 177 -24.05 51.70 53.01
CA SER A 177 -22.95 50.92 53.60
C SER A 177 -23.20 49.48 54.10
N GLU A 178 -22.43 48.43 53.82
CA GLU A 178 -21.27 48.08 52.97
C GLU A 178 -20.96 46.60 53.36
N LEU A 179 -20.54 45.73 52.42
CA LEU A 179 -19.31 44.90 52.54
C LEU A 179 -19.19 43.88 51.38
N PHE A 180 -18.48 44.33 50.34
CA PHE A 180 -17.48 43.65 49.51
C PHE A 180 -17.43 42.10 49.34
N ASP A 181 -17.53 41.69 48.06
CA ASP A 181 -16.51 40.94 47.29
C ASP A 181 -15.79 39.73 47.92
N LYS A 182 -15.98 38.54 47.35
CA LYS A 182 -15.13 38.02 46.23
C LYS A 182 -15.45 36.56 45.91
N VAL A 183 -15.52 36.31 44.61
CA VAL A 183 -15.43 35.01 43.95
C VAL A 183 -14.15 34.27 44.36
N HIS A 184 -14.25 33.01 44.78
CA HIS A 184 -13.50 31.86 44.23
C HIS A 184 -13.77 30.55 45.01
N ALA A 185 -13.99 29.48 44.24
CA ALA A 185 -13.59 28.10 44.48
C ALA A 185 -14.01 27.40 45.79
N LYS A 186 -15.02 26.52 45.69
CA LYS A 186 -14.94 25.10 46.11
C LYS A 186 -16.22 24.34 45.72
N LYS A 187 -16.16 23.59 44.61
CA LYS A 187 -17.04 22.43 44.41
C LYS A 187 -16.58 21.34 45.39
N LYS A 188 -17.49 20.87 46.24
CA LYS A 188 -17.29 19.72 47.14
C LYS A 188 -17.96 18.49 46.48
N PRO A 189 -17.37 17.28 46.56
CA PRO A 189 -17.65 16.20 45.62
C PRO A 189 -18.89 15.40 46.04
N LEU A 190 -19.70 15.00 45.06
CA LEU A 190 -20.74 14.00 45.26
C LEU A 190 -20.25 12.66 44.68
N LYS A 191 -20.32 11.63 45.52
CA LYS A 191 -19.92 10.25 45.27
C LYS A 191 -20.83 9.58 44.23
N GLU A 192 -20.21 8.75 43.42
CA GLU A 192 -20.78 7.76 42.51
C GLU A 192 -21.84 6.87 43.18
N PRO A 193 -22.92 6.48 42.47
CA PRO A 193 -23.55 5.20 42.70
C PRO A 193 -22.84 4.13 41.86
N LYS A 194 -22.14 3.22 42.55
CA LYS A 194 -21.76 1.92 41.98
C LYS A 194 -23.00 1.02 41.91
N THR A 195 -23.15 0.31 40.80
CA THR A 195 -23.74 -1.04 40.75
C THR A 195 -23.21 -1.73 39.50
N ASP A 196 -22.03 -2.31 39.69
CA ASP A 196 -21.63 -3.67 39.33
C ASP A 196 -22.03 -4.20 37.94
N PHE A 197 -21.09 -4.17 37.00
CA PHE A 197 -20.68 -5.36 36.26
C PHE A 197 -19.18 -5.27 35.98
N GLU A 198 -18.46 -6.29 36.44
CA GLU A 198 -17.01 -6.46 36.36
C GLU A 198 -16.54 -6.63 34.91
N ASN A 199 -15.54 -5.85 34.49
CA ASN A 199 -14.31 -6.38 33.91
C ASN A 199 -13.21 -5.30 33.89
N GLU A 200 -12.29 -5.36 34.86
CA GLU A 200 -11.08 -4.52 34.93
C GLU A 200 -10.19 -4.62 33.67
N GLU A 201 -10.41 -5.66 32.85
CA GLU A 201 -9.68 -5.91 31.60
C GLU A 201 -10.00 -4.91 30.48
N THR A 202 -11.15 -4.23 30.51
CA THR A 202 -11.53 -3.27 29.44
C THR A 202 -10.93 -1.88 29.64
N MET A 203 -10.61 -1.47 30.87
CA MET A 203 -10.00 -0.17 31.15
C MET A 203 -8.49 -0.13 30.85
N GLU A 204 -7.78 -1.22 31.09
CA GLU A 204 -6.35 -1.33 30.74
C GLU A 204 -6.13 -1.42 29.22
N ILE A 205 -7.06 -2.06 28.50
CA ILE A 205 -7.03 -2.10 27.02
C ILE A 205 -7.33 -0.70 26.46
N GLN A 206 -8.27 0.04 27.04
CA GLN A 206 -8.62 1.41 26.62
C GLN A 206 -7.44 2.38 26.75
N THR A 207 -6.71 2.34 27.85
CA THR A 207 -5.56 3.23 28.08
C THR A 207 -4.31 2.81 27.30
N ARG A 208 -4.06 1.51 27.12
CA ARG A 208 -2.92 1.04 26.32
C ARG A 208 -3.10 1.26 24.81
N LEU A 209 -4.33 1.15 24.30
CA LEU A 209 -4.62 1.46 22.90
C LEU A 209 -4.47 2.96 22.61
N GLU A 210 -4.84 3.84 23.55
CA GLU A 210 -4.69 5.29 23.36
C GLU A 210 -3.23 5.74 23.32
N ASP A 211 -2.35 5.14 24.15
CA ASP A 211 -0.90 5.44 24.14
C ASP A 211 -0.17 4.85 22.91
N GLU A 212 -0.54 3.66 22.42
CA GLU A 212 0.02 3.07 21.18
C GLU A 212 -0.45 3.79 19.89
N ILE A 213 -1.61 4.45 19.92
CA ILE A 213 -2.16 5.25 18.81
C ILE A 213 -1.44 6.60 18.66
N GLU A 214 -0.80 7.13 19.72
CA GLU A 214 -0.09 8.42 19.66
C GLU A 214 1.39 8.28 19.24
N GLU A 215 2.05 7.14 19.55
CA GLU A 215 3.43 6.86 19.11
C GLU A 215 3.52 6.36 17.66
N SER A 216 2.43 5.79 17.11
CA SER A 216 2.34 5.37 15.70
C SER A 216 1.88 6.47 14.74
N ARG A 217 1.64 7.69 15.23
CA ARG A 217 1.46 8.90 14.38
C ARG A 217 2.80 9.44 13.89
N GLU A 218 3.61 8.60 13.26
CA GLU A 218 4.49 9.12 12.20
C GLU A 218 3.60 9.50 11.00
N VAL A 219 3.33 10.81 10.94
CA VAL A 219 2.97 11.61 9.76
C VAL A 219 2.86 10.78 8.48
N ILE A 220 1.65 10.32 8.17
CA ILE A 220 1.32 9.81 6.83
C ILE A 220 1.41 11.03 5.89
N PRO A 221 2.39 11.13 4.98
CA PRO A 221 2.38 12.19 4.00
C PRO A 221 1.29 11.87 2.96
N ASP A 222 0.48 12.86 2.61
CA ASP A 222 -0.57 12.89 1.57
C ASP A 222 -0.09 12.53 0.12
N THR A 223 0.98 11.77 -0.05
CA THR A 223 1.70 11.58 -1.33
C THR A 223 1.34 10.31 -2.10
N LYS A 224 0.42 9.46 -1.61
CA LYS A 224 0.08 8.18 -2.28
C LYS A 224 -1.02 8.27 -3.34
N LYS A 225 -1.91 9.26 -3.29
CA LYS A 225 -2.99 9.40 -4.30
C LYS A 225 -2.54 10.04 -5.62
N GLU A 226 -1.54 10.92 -5.60
CA GLU A 226 -1.03 11.54 -6.83
C GLU A 226 -0.30 10.53 -7.73
N LYS A 227 0.55 9.67 -7.15
CA LYS A 227 1.35 8.72 -7.94
C LYS A 227 0.54 7.72 -8.74
N GLU A 228 -0.63 7.31 -8.24
CA GLU A 228 -1.48 6.32 -8.93
C GLU A 228 -2.19 6.91 -10.15
N SER A 229 -2.57 8.19 -10.08
CA SER A 229 -3.11 8.94 -11.22
C SER A 229 -2.05 9.14 -12.31
N ASP A 230 -0.83 9.51 -11.92
CA ASP A 230 0.27 9.73 -12.85
C ASP A 230 0.67 8.44 -13.58
N LEU A 231 0.68 7.31 -12.87
CA LEU A 231 0.97 6.00 -13.48
C LEU A 231 -0.06 5.62 -14.54
N LYS A 232 -1.35 5.80 -14.24
CA LYS A 232 -2.43 5.55 -15.20
C LYS A 232 -2.28 6.42 -16.45
N GLU A 233 -2.07 7.72 -16.28
CA GLU A 233 -1.97 8.66 -17.40
C GLU A 233 -0.76 8.35 -18.30
N ASN A 234 0.38 8.02 -17.69
CA ASN A 234 1.59 7.63 -18.40
C ASN A 234 1.41 6.32 -19.20
N VAL A 235 0.73 5.32 -18.66
CA VAL A 235 0.44 4.07 -19.39
C VAL A 235 -0.44 4.33 -20.61
N LEU A 236 -1.47 5.17 -20.47
CA LEU A 236 -2.39 5.47 -21.56
C LEU A 236 -1.73 6.29 -22.67
N ASN A 237 -0.91 7.29 -22.33
CA ASN A 237 -0.19 8.12 -23.29
C ASN A 237 0.79 7.28 -24.12
N LEU A 238 1.61 6.45 -23.46
CA LEU A 238 2.58 5.59 -24.14
C LEU A 238 1.91 4.55 -25.06
N TYR A 239 0.72 4.07 -24.70
CA TYR A 239 -0.05 3.19 -25.57
C TYR A 239 -0.67 3.93 -26.76
N GLN A 240 -1.18 5.15 -26.57
CA GLN A 240 -1.69 5.99 -27.67
C GLN A 240 -0.58 6.39 -28.65
N GLU A 241 0.66 6.52 -28.18
CA GLU A 241 1.86 6.67 -29.01
C GLU A 241 2.22 5.40 -29.81
N GLY A 242 1.50 4.28 -29.60
CA GLY A 242 1.66 3.03 -30.32
C GLY A 242 2.76 2.11 -29.77
N LYS A 243 3.26 2.36 -28.56
CA LYS A 243 4.27 1.49 -27.91
C LYS A 243 3.66 0.16 -27.49
N SER A 244 4.45 -0.90 -27.57
CA SER A 244 4.00 -2.23 -27.17
C SER A 244 3.88 -2.35 -25.64
N ILE A 245 2.96 -3.20 -25.15
CA ILE A 245 2.76 -3.50 -23.72
C ILE A 245 4.09 -3.87 -23.03
N LEU A 246 4.96 -4.58 -23.73
CA LEU A 246 6.28 -4.98 -23.22
C LEU A 246 7.23 -3.77 -23.07
N GLU A 247 7.19 -2.83 -24.02
CA GLU A 247 7.99 -1.59 -23.95
C GLU A 247 7.50 -0.68 -22.84
N ILE A 248 6.18 -0.55 -22.68
CA ILE A 248 5.56 0.24 -21.59
C ILE A 248 5.93 -0.35 -20.23
N SER A 249 5.85 -1.68 -20.08
CA SER A 249 6.27 -2.39 -18.87
C SER A 249 7.73 -2.13 -18.51
N LYS A 250 8.63 -2.12 -19.50
CA LYS A 250 10.05 -1.80 -19.29
C LYS A 250 10.30 -0.34 -18.94
N LEU A 251 9.59 0.59 -19.57
CA LEU A 251 9.77 2.03 -19.35
C LEU A 251 9.26 2.47 -17.98
N LEU A 252 8.08 1.98 -17.59
CA LEU A 252 7.42 2.36 -16.35
C LEU A 252 7.72 1.42 -15.18
N HIS A 253 8.53 0.37 -15.39
CA HIS A 253 8.91 -0.63 -14.39
C HIS A 253 7.70 -1.29 -13.70
N ILE A 254 6.62 -1.48 -14.46
CA ILE A 254 5.35 -2.07 -14.02
C ILE A 254 5.13 -3.41 -14.71
N GLY A 255 4.35 -4.31 -14.08
CA GLY A 255 4.12 -5.65 -14.61
C GLY A 255 3.34 -5.62 -15.94
N GLN A 256 3.69 -6.50 -16.88
CA GLN A 256 2.96 -6.59 -18.17
C GLN A 256 1.46 -6.85 -18.00
N GLY A 257 1.07 -7.55 -16.92
CA GLY A 257 -0.33 -7.75 -16.55
C GLY A 257 -1.03 -6.48 -16.04
N GLU A 258 -0.32 -5.62 -15.32
CA GLU A 258 -0.85 -4.34 -14.82
C GLU A 258 -1.05 -3.35 -15.97
N VAL A 259 -0.07 -3.25 -16.86
CA VAL A 259 -0.17 -2.46 -18.10
C VAL A 259 -1.39 -2.87 -18.91
N LYS A 260 -1.56 -4.19 -19.12
CA LYS A 260 -2.69 -4.74 -19.86
C LYS A 260 -4.03 -4.45 -19.18
N LEU A 261 -4.11 -4.62 -17.85
CA LEU A 261 -5.32 -4.33 -17.09
C LEU A 261 -5.74 -2.85 -17.21
N ILE A 262 -4.78 -1.92 -17.13
CA ILE A 262 -5.06 -0.48 -17.27
C ILE A 262 -5.56 -0.17 -18.68
N ILE A 263 -4.94 -0.73 -19.71
CA ILE A 263 -5.38 -0.55 -21.10
C ILE A 263 -6.79 -1.12 -21.29
N ASP A 264 -7.04 -2.35 -20.86
CA ASP A 264 -8.33 -3.04 -21.01
C ASP A 264 -9.47 -2.30 -20.28
N LEU A 265 -9.19 -1.70 -19.11
CA LEU A 265 -10.16 -0.97 -18.30
C LEU A 265 -10.53 0.40 -18.90
N TYR A 266 -9.58 1.08 -19.57
CA TYR A 266 -9.74 2.48 -19.98
C TYR A 266 -9.84 2.72 -21.48
N GLN A 267 -9.34 1.82 -22.33
CA GLN A 267 -9.54 1.94 -23.78
C GLN A 267 -10.79 1.26 -24.30
N GLY A 268 -11.52 0.56 -23.43
CA GLY A 268 -12.81 -0.01 -23.76
C GLY A 268 -12.68 -1.00 -24.91
N VAL A 269 -12.49 -2.27 -24.59
CA VAL A 269 -12.96 -3.33 -25.48
C VAL A 269 -14.47 -3.11 -25.64
N THR A 270 -14.82 -2.38 -26.70
CA THR A 270 -16.12 -2.49 -27.34
C THR A 270 -16.17 -3.92 -27.83
N ILE A 271 -16.95 -4.74 -27.13
CA ILE A 271 -17.34 -6.09 -27.59
C ILE A 271 -18.00 -5.95 -28.97
#